data_AF-B9XJK8-F1
#
_entry.id   AF-B9XJK8-F1
#
_cell.length_a   1.000
_cell.length_b   1.000
_cell.length_c   1.000
_cell.angle_alpha   90.00
_cell.angle_beta   90.00
_cell.angle_gamma   90.00
#
_symmetry.space_group_name_H-M   'P 1'
#
loop_
_entity.id
_entity.type
_entity.pdbx_description
1 polymer ?
#
loop_
_entity_poly.entity_id
_entity_poly.type
_entity_poly.pdbx_seq_one_letter_code
_entity_poly.pdbx_strand_id
1 'polypeptide(L)'
;MYKVLGNDGKEYGPVSAEQLRQWIAQGRAVANTKLQPEGSTEWKSLSEIPEFSTAFVSAPPPSDPQPQLSGPAKTSGLAIASVICGALGLVTCITSPIGLILGISARNQIKKSDGQIKGSGLATTGIILSCVTFAIVILAFLLPALAMAKQKAQAISCIGNMHQLGIAAHLYAGSNHDKFPTSKNWSDLLAPSVGNPKAFVCPLHPTHRSSYAFNAKVGGKKQNEVAPETVLFFESDAGWNSSGGPDDLSLTRHDSRIIVCFADGSVQRLPASKLDTLRWDP
;
A
#
# COMPACT_ATOMS: atom_id res chain seq x y z
N MET A 1 -11.22 79.09 -19.75
CA MET A 1 -11.38 77.85 -18.96
C MET A 1 -11.09 76.65 -19.87
N TYR A 2 -11.04 75.43 -19.33
CA TYR A 2 -10.72 74.21 -20.09
C TYR A 2 -11.76 73.12 -19.81
N LYS A 3 -12.10 72.33 -20.83
CA LYS A 3 -12.74 71.01 -20.64
C LYS A 3 -11.66 69.94 -20.65
N VAL A 4 -11.85 68.93 -19.80
CA VAL A 4 -10.91 67.82 -19.58
C VAL A 4 -11.59 66.52 -19.94
N LEU A 5 -10.92 65.68 -20.72
CA LEU A 5 -11.39 64.31 -20.95
C LEU A 5 -10.74 63.40 -19.90
N GLY A 6 -11.56 62.80 -19.04
CA GLY A 6 -11.11 61.81 -18.09
C GLY A 6 -10.63 60.53 -18.77
N ASN A 7 -9.83 59.72 -18.08
CA ASN A 7 -9.39 58.40 -18.57
C ASN A 7 -10.56 57.41 -18.72
N ASP A 8 -11.72 57.74 -18.15
CA ASP A 8 -12.99 57.04 -18.30
C ASP A 8 -13.79 57.48 -19.54
N GLY A 9 -13.25 58.40 -20.34
CA GLY A 9 -13.89 58.91 -21.57
C GLY A 9 -15.00 59.94 -21.32
N LYS A 10 -15.19 60.41 -20.09
CA LYS A 10 -16.17 61.46 -19.76
C LYS A 10 -15.56 62.85 -19.83
N GLU A 11 -16.35 63.81 -20.30
CA GLU A 11 -15.97 65.21 -20.36
C GLU A 11 -16.29 65.91 -19.04
N TYR A 12 -15.28 66.58 -18.47
CA TYR A 12 -15.37 67.35 -17.23
C TYR A 12 -15.02 68.81 -17.49
N GLY A 13 -15.90 69.74 -17.14
CA GLY A 13 -15.62 71.16 -17.26
C GLY A 13 -16.85 72.05 -17.06
N PRO A 14 -16.65 73.38 -17.01
CA PRO A 14 -15.37 74.08 -17.22
C PRO A 14 -14.46 74.07 -15.98
N VAL A 15 -13.16 73.81 -16.18
CA VAL A 15 -12.10 73.81 -15.14
C VAL A 15 -11.13 74.97 -15.40
N SER A 16 -10.65 75.64 -14.35
CA SER A 16 -9.67 76.74 -14.48
C SER A 16 -8.24 76.22 -14.70
N ALA A 17 -7.36 77.10 -15.18
CA ALA A 17 -5.95 76.76 -15.38
C ALA A 17 -5.27 76.38 -14.05
N GLU A 18 -5.60 77.07 -12.96
CA GLU A 18 -5.08 76.83 -11.61
C GLU A 18 -5.48 75.46 -11.07
N GLN A 19 -6.74 75.07 -11.30
CA GLN A 19 -7.25 73.77 -10.86
C GLN A 19 -6.63 72.63 -11.66
N LEU A 20 -6.36 72.83 -12.95
CA LEU A 20 -5.56 71.92 -13.75
C LEU A 20 -4.13 71.79 -13.23
N ARG A 21 -3.46 72.90 -12.86
CA ARG A 21 -2.11 72.84 -12.25
C ARG A 21 -2.11 72.04 -10.94
N GLN A 22 -3.15 72.17 -10.12
CA GLN A 22 -3.29 71.34 -8.91
C GLN A 22 -3.45 69.85 -9.25
N TRP A 23 -4.21 69.50 -10.30
CA TRP A 23 -4.36 68.10 -10.71
C TRP A 23 -3.07 67.50 -11.27
N ILE A 24 -2.26 68.29 -11.98
CA ILE A 24 -0.92 67.88 -12.43
C ILE A 24 -0.02 67.63 -11.21
N ALA A 25 0.00 68.55 -10.24
CA ALA A 25 0.77 68.39 -9.01
C ALA A 25 0.34 67.19 -8.16
N GLN A 26 -0.95 66.81 -8.21
CA GLN A 26 -1.50 65.62 -7.54
C GLN A 26 -1.31 64.33 -8.35
N GLY A 27 -0.71 64.38 -9.55
CA GLY A 27 -0.54 63.22 -10.44
C GLY A 27 -1.85 62.69 -11.05
N ARG A 28 -2.94 63.47 -10.96
CA ARG A 28 -4.28 63.11 -11.46
C ARG A 28 -4.47 63.49 -12.93
N ALA A 29 -3.74 64.49 -13.40
CA ALA A 29 -3.65 64.85 -14.81
C ALA A 29 -2.21 64.59 -15.29
N VAL A 30 -2.08 63.83 -16.38
CA VAL A 30 -0.80 63.38 -16.94
C VAL A 30 -0.58 64.02 -18.31
N ALA A 31 0.63 63.91 -18.86
CA ALA A 31 1.03 64.58 -20.11
C ALA A 31 0.06 64.33 -21.29
N ASN A 32 -0.51 63.12 -21.38
CA ASN A 32 -1.42 62.71 -22.45
C ASN A 32 -2.91 63.01 -22.15
N THR A 33 -3.25 63.64 -21.03
CA THR A 33 -4.63 64.04 -20.74
C THR A 33 -5.10 65.06 -21.76
N LYS A 34 -6.27 64.85 -22.38
CA LYS A 34 -6.79 65.73 -23.43
C LYS A 34 -7.56 66.90 -22.81
N LEU A 35 -7.20 68.11 -23.23
CA LEU A 35 -7.82 69.36 -22.84
C LEU A 35 -8.39 70.08 -24.06
N GLN A 36 -9.58 70.65 -23.93
CA GLN A 36 -10.16 71.54 -24.92
C GLN A 36 -10.24 72.95 -24.31
N PRO A 37 -9.46 73.92 -24.84
CA PRO A 37 -9.56 75.31 -24.44
C PRO A 37 -10.92 75.89 -24.82
N GLU A 38 -11.51 76.70 -23.96
CA GLU A 38 -12.74 77.44 -24.23
C GLU A 38 -12.56 78.37 -25.45
N GLY A 39 -13.27 78.09 -26.54
CA GLY A 39 -13.14 78.78 -27.84
C GLY A 39 -12.47 77.95 -28.95
N SER A 40 -11.93 76.77 -28.62
CA SER A 40 -11.39 75.79 -29.58
C SER A 40 -12.27 74.55 -29.65
N THR A 41 -12.46 74.00 -30.85
CA THR A 41 -13.14 72.70 -31.05
C THR A 41 -12.16 71.52 -30.98
N GLU A 42 -10.85 71.78 -30.97
CA GLU A 42 -9.82 70.75 -30.93
C GLU A 42 -9.41 70.38 -29.51
N TRP A 43 -9.32 69.07 -29.27
CA TRP A 43 -8.73 68.47 -28.07
C TRP A 43 -7.22 68.39 -28.23
N LYS A 44 -6.49 69.10 -27.38
CA LYS A 44 -5.03 69.12 -27.36
C LYS A 44 -4.52 68.40 -26.11
N SER A 45 -3.39 67.71 -26.23
CA SER A 45 -2.81 67.04 -25.06
C SER A 45 -2.25 68.09 -24.10
N LEU A 46 -2.31 67.80 -22.81
CA LEU A 46 -1.88 68.73 -21.77
C LEU A 46 -0.38 69.09 -21.92
N SER A 47 0.46 68.18 -22.45
CA SER A 47 1.86 68.45 -22.81
C SER A 47 2.06 69.38 -24.02
N GLU A 48 1.09 69.51 -24.90
CA GLU A 48 1.17 70.33 -26.13
C GLU A 48 0.79 71.79 -25.89
N ILE A 49 0.12 72.08 -24.76
CA ILE A 49 -0.23 73.43 -24.36
C ILE A 49 1.02 74.05 -23.70
N PRO A 50 1.60 75.14 -24.26
CA PRO A 50 2.83 75.73 -23.74
C PRO A 50 2.74 76.08 -22.26
N GLU A 51 1.54 76.45 -21.79
CA GLU A 51 1.25 76.84 -20.40
C GLU A 51 1.42 75.70 -19.38
N PHE A 52 1.27 74.43 -19.78
CA PHE A 52 1.40 73.26 -18.89
C PHE A 52 2.61 72.39 -19.24
N SER A 53 3.22 72.59 -20.41
CA SER A 53 4.38 71.82 -20.90
C SER A 53 5.57 71.82 -19.91
N THR A 54 5.82 72.95 -19.24
CA THR A 54 6.93 73.10 -18.28
C THR A 54 6.76 72.25 -17.02
N ALA A 55 5.54 71.81 -16.69
CA ALA A 55 5.28 70.95 -15.53
C ALA A 55 5.71 69.49 -15.76
N PHE A 56 5.95 69.07 -17.00
CA PHE A 56 6.36 67.70 -17.36
C PHE A 56 7.84 67.59 -17.73
N VAL A 57 8.57 68.70 -17.74
CA VAL A 57 10.02 68.71 -17.96
C VAL A 57 10.72 68.44 -16.63
N SER A 58 10.58 67.22 -16.08
CA SER A 58 11.50 66.68 -15.05
C SER A 58 11.22 65.21 -14.71
N ALA A 59 11.83 64.30 -15.47
CA ALA A 59 12.47 63.07 -15.00
C ALA A 59 13.06 62.32 -16.21
N PRO A 60 14.25 61.71 -16.12
CA PRO A 60 14.68 60.73 -17.12
C PRO A 60 13.62 59.62 -17.20
N PRO A 61 13.36 59.04 -18.38
CA PRO A 61 12.43 57.92 -18.48
C PRO A 61 12.84 56.84 -17.48
N PRO A 62 11.90 56.25 -16.71
CA PRO A 62 12.21 55.05 -15.94
C PRO A 62 12.75 54.04 -16.93
N SER A 63 14.00 53.60 -16.72
CA SER A 63 14.57 52.49 -17.46
C SER A 63 13.59 51.32 -17.33
N ASP A 64 13.04 50.86 -18.44
CA ASP A 64 12.31 49.59 -18.49
C ASP A 64 13.15 48.54 -17.74
N PRO A 65 12.55 47.65 -16.92
CA PRO A 65 13.28 46.54 -16.34
C PRO A 65 13.93 45.78 -17.50
N GLN A 66 15.24 45.95 -17.68
CA GLN A 66 15.99 45.15 -18.65
C GLN A 66 15.66 43.69 -18.34
N PRO A 67 15.31 42.87 -19.34
CA PRO A 67 15.27 41.43 -19.16
C PRO A 67 16.65 41.04 -18.65
N GLN A 68 16.77 40.78 -17.35
CA GLN A 68 18.00 40.22 -16.80
C GLN A 68 18.19 38.90 -17.54
N LEU A 69 19.17 38.86 -18.44
CA LEU A 69 19.58 37.65 -19.14
C LEU A 69 20.06 36.69 -18.04
N SER A 70 19.11 35.94 -17.52
CA SER A 70 19.35 34.91 -16.51
C SER A 70 20.24 33.90 -17.21
N GLY A 71 21.46 33.68 -16.70
CA GLY A 71 22.37 32.69 -17.26
C GLY A 71 21.67 31.33 -17.42
N PRO A 72 22.16 30.44 -18.30
CA PRO A 72 21.50 29.16 -18.55
C PRO A 72 21.25 28.42 -17.24
N ALA A 73 19.97 28.22 -16.91
CA ALA A 73 19.54 27.60 -15.66
C ALA A 73 20.13 26.18 -15.53
N LYS A 74 20.75 25.88 -14.38
CA LYS A 74 21.45 24.61 -14.15
C LYS A 74 20.45 23.54 -13.67
N THR A 75 20.60 22.29 -14.09
CA THR A 75 19.74 21.18 -13.62
C THR A 75 20.15 20.74 -12.21
N SER A 76 19.18 20.47 -11.32
CA SER A 76 19.48 20.00 -9.95
C SER A 76 20.17 18.63 -9.96
N GLY A 77 21.37 18.55 -9.37
CA GLY A 77 22.07 17.28 -9.17
C GLY A 77 21.33 16.31 -8.26
N LEU A 78 20.57 16.83 -7.28
CA LEU A 78 19.71 16.04 -6.41
C LEU A 78 18.54 15.38 -7.18
N ALA A 79 18.02 16.03 -8.21
CA ALA A 79 16.99 15.46 -9.07
C ALA A 79 17.52 14.31 -9.93
N ILE A 80 18.77 14.40 -10.39
CA ILE A 80 19.44 13.31 -11.13
C ILE A 80 19.71 12.15 -10.18
N ALA A 81 20.28 12.44 -9.01
CA ALA A 81 20.58 11.43 -7.99
C ALA A 81 19.32 10.70 -7.51
N SER A 82 18.18 11.40 -7.38
CA SER A 82 16.91 10.75 -6.98
C SER A 82 16.43 9.72 -7.99
N VAL A 83 16.56 10.02 -9.29
CA VAL A 83 16.21 9.07 -10.36
C VAL A 83 17.15 7.88 -10.37
N ILE A 84 18.47 8.12 -10.23
CA ILE A 84 19.46 7.03 -10.17
C ILE A 84 19.20 6.14 -8.95
N CYS A 85 19.00 6.71 -7.76
CA CYS A 85 18.71 5.95 -6.55
C CYS A 85 17.37 5.21 -6.62
N GLY A 86 16.34 5.82 -7.21
CA GLY A 86 15.05 5.18 -7.47
C GLY A 86 15.19 4.00 -8.43
N ALA A 87 15.95 4.16 -9.53
CA ALA A 87 16.17 3.12 -10.53
C ALA A 87 17.02 1.97 -9.99
N LEU A 88 18.12 2.27 -9.29
CA LEU A 88 18.93 1.27 -8.58
C LEU A 88 18.14 0.57 -7.47
N GLY A 89 17.11 1.23 -6.92
CA GLY A 89 16.22 0.66 -5.92
C GLY A 89 15.44 -0.53 -6.45
N LEU A 90 15.16 -0.58 -7.75
CA LEU A 90 14.49 -1.69 -8.39
C LEU A 90 15.30 -3.00 -8.28
N VAL A 91 16.64 -2.90 -8.28
CA VAL A 91 17.55 -4.04 -8.24
C VAL A 91 18.04 -4.31 -6.82
N THR A 92 18.35 -3.27 -6.05
CA THR A 92 19.00 -3.39 -4.74
C THR A 92 18.04 -3.31 -3.57
N CYS A 93 16.78 -2.90 -3.79
CA CYS A 93 15.72 -2.70 -2.79
C CYS A 93 15.98 -1.65 -1.69
N ILE A 94 17.24 -1.29 -1.42
CA ILE A 94 17.66 -0.48 -0.27
C ILE A 94 17.80 1.01 -0.63
N THR A 95 18.07 1.36 -1.89
CA THR A 95 18.32 2.76 -2.29
C THR A 95 17.05 3.59 -2.51
N SER A 96 15.87 2.94 -2.53
CA SER A 96 14.59 3.61 -2.79
C SER A 96 14.22 4.71 -1.76
N PRO A 97 14.35 4.50 -0.43
CA PRO A 97 14.08 5.56 0.54
C PRO A 97 15.00 6.78 0.36
N ILE A 98 16.26 6.56 -0.01
CA ILE A 98 17.22 7.62 -0.29
C ILE A 98 16.78 8.41 -1.53
N GLY A 99 16.39 7.70 -2.61
CA GLY A 99 15.85 8.32 -3.82
C GLY A 99 14.63 9.19 -3.56
N LEU A 100 13.71 8.73 -2.71
CA LEU A 100 12.52 9.49 -2.31
C LEU A 100 12.89 10.80 -1.59
N ILE A 101 13.79 10.73 -0.61
CA ILE A 101 14.26 11.90 0.16
C ILE A 101 14.95 12.91 -0.77
N LEU A 102 15.83 12.44 -1.65
CA LEU A 102 16.53 13.28 -2.62
C LEU A 102 15.56 13.95 -3.59
N GLY A 103 14.53 13.23 -4.04
CA GLY A 103 13.50 13.77 -4.93
C GLY A 103 12.67 14.88 -4.27
N ILE A 104 12.24 14.69 -3.02
CA ILE A 104 11.50 15.71 -2.25
C ILE A 104 12.38 16.94 -2.00
N SER A 105 13.64 16.72 -1.62
CA SER A 105 14.61 17.80 -1.41
C SER A 105 14.85 18.59 -2.70
N ALA A 106 15.02 17.90 -3.85
CA ALA A 106 15.17 18.53 -5.16
C ALA A 106 13.93 19.36 -5.55
N ARG A 107 12.71 18.86 -5.32
CA ARG A 107 11.47 19.62 -5.54
C ARG A 107 11.42 20.90 -4.70
N ASN A 108 11.82 20.84 -3.43
CA ASN A 108 11.88 22.01 -2.56
C ASN A 108 12.97 23.01 -2.98
N GLN A 109 14.14 22.53 -3.40
CA GLN A 109 15.23 23.38 -3.91
C GLN A 109 14.84 24.09 -5.20
N ILE A 110 14.22 23.37 -6.15
CA ILE A 110 13.79 23.95 -7.44
C ILE A 110 12.73 25.04 -7.22
N LYS A 111 11.74 24.79 -6.34
CA LYS A 111 10.70 25.78 -6.01
C LYS A 111 11.27 27.07 -5.41
N LYS A 112 12.33 26.98 -4.60
CA LYS A 112 12.98 28.13 -3.95
C LYS A 112 13.99 28.85 -4.84
N SER A 113 14.24 28.37 -6.06
CA SER A 113 15.33 28.86 -6.90
C SER A 113 14.95 30.00 -7.85
N ASP A 114 13.70 30.49 -7.83
CA ASP A 114 13.19 31.57 -8.70
C ASP A 114 13.60 31.41 -10.19
N GLY A 115 13.60 30.16 -10.69
CA GLY A 115 13.92 29.82 -12.08
C GLY A 115 15.40 29.54 -12.37
N GLN A 116 16.31 29.70 -11.39
CA GLN A 116 17.75 29.44 -11.55
C GLN A 116 18.09 27.94 -11.66
N ILE A 117 17.25 27.06 -11.09
CA ILE A 117 17.45 25.60 -11.10
C ILE A 117 16.28 24.92 -11.81
N LYS A 118 16.59 24.07 -12.81
CA LYS A 118 15.60 23.27 -13.55
C LYS A 118 15.64 21.79 -13.12
N GLY A 119 14.68 20.99 -13.59
CA GLY A 119 14.62 19.54 -13.32
C GLY A 119 13.41 19.06 -12.50
N SER A 120 12.32 19.85 -12.42
CA SER A 120 11.12 19.48 -11.67
C SER A 120 10.51 18.16 -12.15
N GLY A 121 10.48 17.93 -13.48
CA GLY A 121 10.05 16.67 -14.07
C GLY A 121 10.90 15.50 -13.57
N LEU A 122 12.22 15.63 -13.61
CA LEU A 122 13.16 14.61 -13.17
C LEU A 122 13.01 14.28 -11.67
N ALA A 123 12.87 15.30 -10.82
CA ALA A 123 12.62 15.10 -9.40
C ALA A 123 11.29 14.35 -9.15
N THR A 124 10.27 14.63 -9.95
CA THR A 124 8.97 13.93 -9.89
C THR A 124 9.11 12.47 -10.31
N THR A 125 9.84 12.21 -11.39
CA THR A 125 10.15 10.85 -11.84
C THR A 125 10.87 10.06 -10.74
N GLY A 126 11.87 10.65 -10.09
CA GLY A 126 12.62 9.99 -9.02
C GLY A 126 11.74 9.66 -7.80
N ILE A 127 10.83 10.57 -7.43
CA ILE A 127 9.84 10.33 -6.35
C ILE A 127 8.92 9.16 -6.72
N ILE A 128 8.28 9.21 -7.91
CA ILE A 128 7.34 8.19 -8.36
C ILE A 128 8.03 6.83 -8.41
N LEU A 129 9.22 6.77 -9.01
CA LEU A 129 9.99 5.54 -9.13
C LEU A 129 10.35 4.94 -7.78
N SER A 130 10.73 5.79 -6.81
CA SER A 130 11.04 5.35 -5.45
C SER A 130 9.78 4.82 -4.74
N CYS A 131 8.66 5.54 -4.79
CA CYS A 131 7.40 5.10 -4.17
C CYS A 131 6.93 3.75 -4.73
N VAL A 132 6.91 3.59 -6.06
CA VAL A 132 6.50 2.34 -6.71
C VAL A 132 7.43 1.20 -6.32
N THR A 133 8.75 1.42 -6.38
CA THR A 133 9.74 0.43 -5.98
C THR A 133 9.56 0.00 -4.52
N PHE A 134 9.35 0.97 -3.62
CA PHE A 134 9.17 0.69 -2.20
C PHE A 134 7.91 -0.16 -1.94
N ALA A 135 6.80 0.16 -2.61
CA ALA A 135 5.57 -0.64 -2.53
C ALA A 135 5.76 -2.08 -3.03
N ILE A 136 6.46 -2.26 -4.17
CA ILE A 136 6.78 -3.59 -4.72
C ILE A 136 7.64 -4.39 -3.73
N VAL A 137 8.67 -3.77 -3.13
CA VAL A 137 9.54 -4.44 -2.15
C VAL A 137 8.76 -4.92 -0.93
N ILE A 138 7.88 -4.08 -0.38
CA ILE A 138 7.01 -4.48 0.74
C ILE A 138 6.15 -5.67 0.35
N LEU A 139 5.49 -5.61 -0.82
CA LEU A 139 4.65 -6.70 -1.29
C LEU A 139 5.45 -7.98 -1.51
N ALA A 140 6.66 -7.88 -2.06
CA ALA A 140 7.56 -9.01 -2.30
C ALA A 140 7.97 -9.72 -1.01
N PHE A 141 8.15 -9.02 0.11
CA PHE A 141 8.41 -9.63 1.41
C PHE A 141 7.14 -10.11 2.13
N LEU A 142 6.00 -9.44 1.93
CA LEU A 142 4.74 -9.78 2.59
C LEU A 142 4.17 -11.12 2.11
N LEU A 143 4.23 -11.39 0.81
CA LEU A 143 3.71 -12.63 0.21
C LEU A 143 4.34 -13.91 0.80
N PRO A 144 5.67 -14.08 0.85
CA PRO A 144 6.29 -15.28 1.42
C PRO A 144 6.03 -15.39 2.93
N ALA A 145 6.04 -14.27 3.66
CA ALA A 145 5.71 -14.26 5.08
C ALA A 145 4.27 -14.75 5.34
N LEU A 146 3.31 -14.28 4.54
CA LEU A 146 1.91 -14.70 4.62
C LEU A 146 1.73 -16.18 4.24
N ALA A 147 2.44 -16.66 3.22
CA ALA A 147 2.41 -18.06 2.82
C ALA A 147 2.88 -18.99 3.97
N MET A 148 4.00 -18.66 4.62
CA MET A 148 4.50 -19.40 5.77
C MET A 148 3.54 -19.34 6.97
N ALA A 149 2.96 -18.17 7.26
CA ALA A 149 1.99 -18.00 8.32
C ALA A 149 0.73 -18.87 8.08
N LYS A 150 0.22 -18.89 6.85
CA LYS A 150 -0.91 -19.72 6.45
C LYS A 150 -0.62 -21.21 6.63
N GLN A 151 0.54 -21.71 6.20
CA GLN A 151 0.92 -23.12 6.39
C GLN A 151 0.96 -23.53 7.87
N LYS A 152 1.51 -22.67 8.74
CA LYS A 152 1.54 -22.91 10.19
C LYS A 152 0.13 -22.96 10.79
N ALA A 153 -0.75 -22.04 10.39
CA ALA A 153 -2.14 -22.02 10.85
C ALA A 153 -2.92 -23.27 10.41
N GLN A 154 -2.70 -23.73 9.17
CA GLN A 154 -3.32 -24.96 8.66
C GLN A 154 -2.87 -26.20 9.46
N ALA A 155 -1.60 -26.28 9.89
CA ALA A 155 -1.12 -27.36 10.75
C ALA A 155 -1.79 -27.35 12.14
N ILE A 156 -1.95 -26.17 12.74
CA ILE A 156 -2.65 -26.03 14.04
C ILE A 156 -4.12 -26.47 13.91
N SER A 157 -4.78 -26.09 12.81
CA SER A 157 -6.16 -26.53 12.55
C SER A 157 -6.25 -28.04 12.34
N CYS A 158 -5.27 -28.67 11.69
CA CYS A 158 -5.20 -30.13 11.53
C CYS A 158 -5.08 -30.84 12.88
N ILE A 159 -4.19 -30.35 13.75
CA ILE A 159 -4.05 -30.84 15.14
C ILE A 159 -5.38 -30.72 15.91
N GLY A 160 -6.03 -29.55 15.83
CA GLY A 160 -7.31 -29.31 16.50
C GLY A 160 -8.43 -30.21 15.99
N ASN A 161 -8.49 -30.41 14.67
CA ASN A 161 -9.44 -31.32 14.02
C ASN A 161 -9.27 -32.76 14.50
N MET A 162 -8.04 -33.27 14.51
CA MET A 162 -7.77 -34.65 14.94
C MET A 162 -7.98 -34.85 16.45
N HIS A 163 -7.73 -33.82 17.26
CA HIS A 163 -8.07 -33.83 18.68
C HIS A 163 -9.60 -33.93 18.89
N GLN A 164 -10.40 -33.22 18.08
CA GLN A 164 -11.87 -33.37 18.11
C GLN A 164 -12.30 -34.80 17.72
N LEU A 165 -11.63 -35.44 16.77
CA LEU A 165 -11.87 -36.85 16.43
C LEU A 165 -11.51 -37.78 17.60
N GLY A 166 -10.39 -37.53 18.29
CA GLY A 166 -9.99 -38.25 19.51
C GLY A 166 -11.07 -38.18 20.60
N ILE A 167 -11.55 -36.97 20.92
CA ILE A 167 -12.66 -36.78 21.87
C ILE A 167 -13.91 -37.53 21.41
N ALA A 168 -14.27 -37.43 20.12
CA ALA A 168 -15.44 -38.12 19.58
C ALA A 168 -15.31 -39.65 19.69
N ALA A 169 -14.11 -40.20 19.50
CA ALA A 169 -13.84 -41.63 19.67
C ALA A 169 -14.03 -42.09 21.12
N HIS A 170 -13.58 -41.30 22.10
CA HIS A 170 -13.84 -41.59 23.51
C HIS A 170 -15.32 -41.47 23.88
N LEU A 171 -16.00 -40.44 23.36
CA LEU A 171 -17.44 -40.27 23.57
C LEU A 171 -18.24 -41.45 23.01
N TYR A 172 -17.88 -41.91 21.80
CA TYR A 172 -18.46 -43.10 21.18
C TYR A 172 -18.25 -44.34 22.05
N ALA A 173 -17.01 -44.59 22.49
CA ALA A 173 -16.67 -45.76 23.30
C ALA A 173 -17.44 -45.79 24.63
N GLY A 174 -17.61 -44.65 25.30
CA GLY A 174 -18.42 -44.55 26.52
C GLY A 174 -19.89 -44.95 26.33
N SER A 175 -20.40 -44.88 25.10
CA SER A 175 -21.76 -45.34 24.75
C SER A 175 -21.79 -46.71 24.05
N ASN A 176 -20.63 -47.34 23.84
CA ASN A 176 -20.49 -48.55 23.03
C ASN A 176 -19.58 -49.60 23.70
N HIS A 177 -19.87 -49.94 24.96
CA HIS A 177 -19.19 -51.01 25.71
C HIS A 177 -17.65 -50.83 25.78
N ASP A 178 -17.21 -49.58 25.92
CA ASP A 178 -15.80 -49.16 25.96
C ASP A 178 -15.00 -49.49 24.71
N LYS A 179 -15.66 -49.76 23.57
CA LYS A 179 -14.99 -50.10 22.32
C LYS A 179 -14.76 -48.89 21.44
N PHE A 180 -13.56 -48.79 20.88
CA PHE A 180 -13.30 -47.86 19.78
C PHE A 180 -14.18 -48.17 18.56
N PRO A 181 -14.42 -47.18 17.67
CA PRO A 181 -15.15 -47.38 16.42
C PRO A 181 -14.58 -48.52 15.58
N THR A 182 -15.41 -49.11 14.72
CA THR A 182 -14.93 -50.13 13.79
C THR A 182 -14.20 -49.49 12.61
N SER A 183 -13.14 -50.14 12.12
CA SER A 183 -12.31 -49.63 11.02
C SER A 183 -13.08 -49.40 9.71
N LYS A 184 -14.21 -50.11 9.50
CA LYS A 184 -15.00 -50.05 8.26
C LYS A 184 -15.84 -48.79 8.11
N ASN A 185 -16.25 -48.16 9.22
CA ASN A 185 -17.21 -47.06 9.20
C ASN A 185 -16.97 -46.03 10.31
N TRP A 186 -15.73 -45.91 10.79
CA TRP A 186 -15.39 -45.04 11.91
C TRP A 186 -15.81 -43.58 11.68
N SER A 187 -15.67 -43.05 10.46
CA SER A 187 -16.04 -41.66 10.17
C SER A 187 -17.55 -41.46 10.29
N ASP A 188 -18.35 -42.42 9.81
CA ASP A 188 -19.82 -42.38 9.95
C ASP A 188 -20.24 -42.49 11.43
N LEU A 189 -19.55 -43.33 12.21
CA LEU A 189 -19.82 -43.50 13.64
C LEU A 189 -19.49 -42.25 14.46
N LEU A 190 -18.47 -41.49 14.07
CA LEU A 190 -18.04 -40.28 14.79
C LEU A 190 -18.69 -38.99 14.30
N ALA A 191 -19.17 -38.95 13.05
CA ALA A 191 -19.75 -37.74 12.46
C ALA A 191 -20.86 -37.09 13.32
N PRO A 192 -21.78 -37.84 13.96
CA PRO A 192 -22.79 -37.25 14.85
C PRO A 192 -22.21 -36.56 16.08
N SER A 193 -21.09 -37.06 16.62
CA SER A 193 -20.45 -36.55 17.84
C SER A 193 -19.53 -35.36 17.61
N VAL A 194 -18.97 -35.25 16.40
CA VAL A 194 -18.00 -34.19 16.06
C VAL A 194 -18.68 -32.86 15.77
N GLY A 195 -19.94 -32.86 15.30
CA GLY A 195 -20.77 -31.66 15.11
C GLY A 195 -20.34 -30.70 13.99
N ASN A 196 -19.11 -30.83 13.46
CA ASN A 196 -18.57 -30.04 12.36
C ASN A 196 -17.87 -30.94 11.32
N PRO A 197 -18.44 -31.11 10.11
CA PRO A 197 -17.85 -31.94 9.05
C PRO A 197 -16.43 -31.54 8.65
N LYS A 198 -16.04 -30.27 8.84
CA LYS A 198 -14.68 -29.80 8.53
C LYS A 198 -13.61 -30.41 9.44
N ALA A 199 -13.98 -30.97 10.58
CA ALA A 199 -13.05 -31.66 11.47
C ALA A 199 -12.50 -32.96 10.87
N PHE A 200 -13.14 -33.52 9.83
CA PHE A 200 -12.59 -34.66 9.09
C PHE A 200 -11.59 -34.25 8.03
N VAL A 201 -11.45 -32.96 7.74
CA VAL A 201 -10.68 -32.47 6.58
C VAL A 201 -9.48 -31.66 7.04
N CYS A 202 -8.31 -31.96 6.47
CA CYS A 202 -7.12 -31.16 6.65
C CYS A 202 -7.24 -29.91 5.75
N PRO A 203 -7.04 -28.69 6.27
CA PRO A 203 -7.16 -27.46 5.47
C PRO A 203 -6.15 -27.33 4.32
N LEU A 204 -5.12 -28.19 4.25
CA LEU A 204 -4.22 -28.27 3.09
C LEU A 204 -4.83 -29.01 1.90
N HIS A 205 -5.71 -29.99 2.14
CA HIS A 205 -6.37 -30.80 1.11
C HIS A 205 -7.89 -30.81 1.31
N PRO A 206 -8.59 -29.69 1.00
CA PRO A 206 -10.03 -29.56 1.19
C PRO A 206 -10.87 -30.43 0.24
N THR A 207 -10.24 -31.10 -0.72
CA THR A 207 -10.90 -31.89 -1.77
C THR A 207 -11.40 -33.25 -1.28
N HIS A 208 -10.82 -33.80 -0.21
CA HIS A 208 -11.22 -35.09 0.33
C HIS A 208 -12.33 -34.92 1.36
N ARG A 209 -13.26 -35.89 1.41
CA ARG A 209 -14.29 -35.95 2.46
C ARG A 209 -13.70 -36.25 3.85
N SER A 210 -12.57 -36.95 3.90
CA SER A 210 -11.73 -37.12 5.09
C SER A 210 -10.26 -37.06 4.66
N SER A 211 -9.45 -36.39 5.46
CA SER A 211 -7.99 -36.31 5.31
C SER A 211 -7.25 -37.11 6.38
N TYR A 212 -7.98 -37.96 7.10
CA TYR A 212 -7.47 -38.83 8.15
C TYR A 212 -7.92 -40.26 7.91
N ALA A 213 -7.10 -41.20 8.37
CA ALA A 213 -7.40 -42.61 8.45
C ALA A 213 -7.36 -43.08 9.91
N PHE A 214 -8.02 -44.20 10.16
CA PHE A 214 -8.08 -44.85 11.46
C PHE A 214 -7.14 -46.05 11.52
N ASN A 215 -6.52 -46.30 12.68
CA ASN A 215 -5.67 -47.48 12.84
C ASN A 215 -6.49 -48.77 12.77
N ALA A 216 -6.26 -49.56 11.72
CA ALA A 216 -7.03 -50.77 11.46
C ALA A 216 -6.91 -51.81 12.59
N LYS A 217 -5.78 -51.83 13.32
CA LYS A 217 -5.51 -52.76 14.43
C LYS A 217 -6.26 -52.40 15.71
N VAL A 218 -6.69 -51.14 15.86
CA VAL A 218 -7.41 -50.64 17.04
C VAL A 218 -8.94 -50.83 16.92
N GLY A 219 -9.45 -50.99 15.70
CA GLY A 219 -10.89 -51.00 15.43
C GLY A 219 -11.67 -52.04 16.22
N GLY A 220 -12.68 -51.58 16.96
CA GLY A 220 -13.55 -52.42 17.77
C GLY A 220 -12.92 -53.02 19.03
N LYS A 221 -11.65 -52.71 19.33
CA LYS A 221 -11.00 -53.09 20.60
C LYS A 221 -11.53 -52.26 21.75
N LYS A 222 -11.47 -52.81 22.96
CA LYS A 222 -11.80 -52.05 24.17
C LYS A 222 -10.69 -51.05 24.50
N GLN A 223 -11.03 -49.91 25.07
CA GLN A 223 -10.06 -48.88 25.45
C GLN A 223 -8.98 -49.42 26.40
N ASN A 224 -9.32 -50.33 27.30
CA ASN A 224 -8.38 -50.94 28.24
C ASN A 224 -7.48 -52.02 27.61
N GLU A 225 -7.75 -52.43 26.37
CA GLU A 225 -6.93 -53.37 25.59
C GLU A 225 -5.94 -52.64 24.68
N VAL A 226 -5.96 -51.31 24.67
CA VAL A 226 -5.16 -50.45 23.79
C VAL A 226 -4.31 -49.53 24.66
N ALA A 227 -3.00 -49.56 24.47
CA ALA A 227 -2.12 -48.68 25.22
C ALA A 227 -2.34 -47.20 24.86
N PRO A 228 -2.28 -46.28 25.83
CA PRO A 228 -2.51 -44.84 25.63
C PRO A 228 -1.74 -44.22 24.47
N GLU A 229 -0.48 -44.65 24.27
CA GLU A 229 0.45 -44.16 23.25
C GLU A 229 0.31 -44.85 21.89
N THR A 230 -0.72 -45.69 21.69
CA THR A 230 -1.01 -46.32 20.41
C THR A 230 -1.64 -45.32 19.45
N VAL A 231 -1.14 -45.24 18.20
CA VAL A 231 -1.73 -44.39 17.16
C VAL A 231 -3.18 -44.80 16.92
N LEU A 232 -4.10 -43.84 17.04
CA LEU A 232 -5.54 -44.01 16.82
C LEU A 232 -5.97 -43.43 15.46
N PHE A 233 -5.59 -42.17 15.21
CA PHE A 233 -5.79 -41.50 13.91
C PHE A 233 -4.48 -40.98 13.36
N PHE A 234 -4.39 -40.95 12.03
CA PHE A 234 -3.23 -40.42 11.34
C PHE A 234 -3.65 -39.75 10.03
N GLU A 235 -2.80 -38.86 9.52
CA GLU A 235 -3.04 -38.21 8.23
C GLU A 235 -2.98 -39.21 7.08
N SER A 236 -4.00 -39.17 6.21
CA SER A 236 -4.05 -40.02 5.01
C SER A 236 -4.79 -39.33 3.88
N ASP A 237 -4.49 -39.72 2.64
CA ASP A 237 -5.18 -39.26 1.42
C ASP A 237 -6.28 -40.26 0.97
N ALA A 238 -6.46 -41.38 1.70
CA ALA A 238 -7.35 -42.48 1.32
C ALA A 238 -8.85 -42.18 1.43
N GLY A 239 -9.25 -41.11 2.13
CA GLY A 239 -10.62 -40.61 2.14
C GLY A 239 -11.52 -41.14 3.26
N TRP A 240 -12.84 -41.04 3.05
CA TRP A 240 -13.87 -41.30 4.07
C TRP A 240 -13.86 -42.76 4.55
N ASN A 241 -13.92 -43.00 5.87
CA ASN A 241 -13.80 -44.32 6.50
C ASN A 241 -12.52 -45.10 6.17
N SER A 242 -11.48 -44.43 5.65
CA SER A 242 -10.21 -45.11 5.41
C SER A 242 -9.60 -45.58 6.73
N SER A 243 -9.04 -46.78 6.70
CA SER A 243 -8.32 -47.35 7.83
C SER A 243 -7.13 -48.14 7.32
N GLY A 244 -6.07 -48.21 8.11
CA GLY A 244 -4.81 -48.73 7.66
C GLY A 244 -3.74 -48.70 8.74
N GLY A 245 -2.48 -48.67 8.30
CA GLY A 245 -1.31 -48.65 9.15
C GLY A 245 -0.27 -47.59 8.71
N PRO A 246 1.00 -47.76 9.10
CA PRO A 246 2.05 -46.78 8.79
C PRO A 246 2.24 -46.54 7.28
N ASP A 247 2.01 -47.55 6.44
CA ASP A 247 2.17 -47.45 4.98
C ASP A 247 1.11 -46.56 4.32
N ASP A 248 -0.02 -46.31 4.99
CA ASP A 248 -1.13 -45.48 4.51
C ASP A 248 -1.01 -44.00 4.95
N LEU A 249 0.07 -43.68 5.67
CA LEU A 249 0.31 -42.36 6.24
C LEU A 249 0.83 -41.38 5.18
N SER A 250 0.21 -40.20 5.10
CA SER A 250 0.62 -39.14 4.17
C SER A 250 1.87 -38.41 4.67
N LEU A 251 3.01 -38.61 3.98
CA LEU A 251 4.30 -38.01 4.36
C LEU A 251 4.57 -36.62 3.73
N THR A 252 3.72 -36.18 2.81
CA THR A 252 3.94 -34.96 2.01
C THR A 252 3.31 -33.70 2.63
N ARG A 253 2.60 -33.85 3.76
CA ARG A 253 1.86 -32.76 4.39
C ARG A 253 2.68 -32.01 5.45
N HIS A 254 2.24 -30.79 5.75
CA HIS A 254 2.72 -29.96 6.86
C HIS A 254 4.25 -29.87 7.01
N ASP A 255 4.96 -29.56 5.92
CA ASP A 255 6.43 -29.41 5.93
C ASP A 255 7.14 -30.73 6.26
N SER A 256 6.68 -31.83 5.63
CA SER A 256 7.18 -33.21 5.82
C SER A 256 7.14 -33.68 7.28
N ARG A 257 6.15 -33.19 8.03
CA ARG A 257 5.88 -33.61 9.41
C ARG A 257 4.56 -34.35 9.45
N ILE A 258 4.52 -35.40 10.25
CA ILE A 258 3.36 -36.25 10.43
C ILE A 258 2.57 -35.76 11.65
N ILE A 259 1.25 -35.74 11.53
CA ILE A 259 0.35 -35.44 12.64
C ILE A 259 -0.42 -36.73 12.98
N VAL A 260 -0.25 -37.22 14.21
CA VAL A 260 -0.92 -38.44 14.71
C VAL A 260 -1.68 -38.17 16.01
N CYS A 261 -2.83 -38.81 16.18
CA CYS A 261 -3.61 -38.80 17.41
C CYS A 261 -3.48 -40.17 18.05
N PHE A 262 -3.26 -40.20 19.35
CA PHE A 262 -3.09 -41.41 20.12
C PHE A 262 -4.39 -41.85 20.80
N ALA A 263 -4.39 -43.08 21.32
CA ALA A 263 -5.55 -43.69 21.97
C ALA A 263 -5.98 -42.97 23.26
N ASP A 264 -5.12 -42.13 23.84
CA ASP A 264 -5.46 -41.23 24.95
C ASP A 264 -6.07 -39.89 24.51
N GLY A 265 -6.22 -39.67 23.20
CA GLY A 265 -6.73 -38.44 22.61
C GLY A 265 -5.67 -37.35 22.41
N SER A 266 -4.44 -37.54 22.86
CA SER A 266 -3.35 -36.60 22.62
C SER A 266 -2.97 -36.57 21.14
N VAL A 267 -2.54 -35.40 20.66
CA VAL A 267 -2.13 -35.20 19.26
C VAL A 267 -0.71 -34.69 19.22
N GLN A 268 0.14 -35.35 18.43
CA GLN A 268 1.52 -34.92 18.25
C GLN A 268 1.83 -34.66 16.77
N ARG A 269 2.63 -33.62 16.56
CA ARG A 269 3.25 -33.29 15.28
C ARG A 269 4.72 -33.67 15.35
N LEU A 270 5.12 -34.68 14.58
CA LEU A 270 6.45 -35.28 14.63
C LEU A 270 7.15 -35.17 13.27
N PRO A 271 8.49 -35.16 13.22
CA PRO A 271 9.23 -35.37 11.97
C PRO A 271 8.90 -36.75 11.37
N ALA A 272 8.86 -36.87 10.05
CA ALA A 272 8.66 -38.16 9.37
C ALA A 272 9.70 -39.23 9.80
N SER A 273 10.91 -38.82 10.17
CA SER A 273 11.97 -39.71 10.67
C SER A 273 11.63 -40.41 12.01
N LYS A 274 10.55 -40.00 12.68
CA LYS A 274 10.07 -40.62 13.93
C LYS A 274 8.95 -41.65 13.69
N LEU A 275 8.57 -41.91 12.44
CA LEU A 275 7.50 -42.86 12.10
C LEU A 275 7.71 -44.24 12.74
N ASP A 276 8.92 -44.78 12.65
CA ASP A 276 9.28 -46.11 13.19
C ASP A 276 9.27 -46.16 14.73
N THR A 277 9.22 -45.00 15.40
CA THR A 277 9.14 -44.93 16.87
C THR A 277 7.70 -44.93 17.38
N LEU A 278 6.70 -44.82 16.49
CA LEU A 278 5.30 -44.81 16.87
C LEU A 278 4.79 -46.22 17.15
N ARG A 279 3.94 -46.35 18.18
CA ARG A 279 3.26 -47.60 18.49
C ARG A 279 2.00 -47.75 17.64
N TRP A 280 1.95 -48.76 16.79
CA TRP A 280 0.80 -49.07 15.94
C TRP A 280 -0.03 -50.25 16.45
N ASP A 281 0.58 -51.11 17.26
CA ASP A 281 -0.07 -52.26 17.87
C ASP A 281 -0.70 -51.87 19.22
N PRO A 282 -1.93 -52.33 19.51
CA PRO A 282 -2.66 -52.00 20.72
C PRO A 282 -1.96 -52.47 22.00
#